data_AF-A0AAW1RTN3-F1
#
_entry.id   AF-A0AAW1RTN3-F1
#
_cell.length_a   1.000
_cell.length_b   1.000
_cell.length_c   1.000
_cell.angle_alpha   90.00
_cell.angle_beta   90.00
_cell.angle_gamma   90.00
#
_symmetry.space_group_name_H-M   'P 1'
#
loop_
_entity.id
_entity.type
_entity.pdbx_description
1 polymer ?
#
loop_
_entity_poly.entity_id
_entity_poly.type
_entity_poly.pdbx_seq_one_letter_code
_entity_poly.pdbx_strand_id
1 'polypeptide(L)'
;MVIVSSCTLLLGEDKHANLAAAFQDLQSKRVDLSSRHYKDVTFLLAYAAAETSFQWFFLPQLAEQAPITLGPLLDMATELGRYELLRTCIQAYRLLFVMKVNLADLPTRLAPYVILDRGDGRSLEWTKEGICKKIPDFQSYLKQQCTTLEAIEKAYQASNEAAQAARSKGQQPCLIGSIHPPRLLKQGYKVITSPQGFPPMVLSEEDLHAIALASCEAARILHTKGLVHRDLRFANIIELARRQYVVIDLESVAEVSSAALPGNFEQVLKTCTQSTLDPQRHYTEASDMYSIGILLEGLCSNTTQPSEALQRFIIQLKSKKLSAAAAVQYLGTSWENSGQDVMQP
;
A
#
# COMPACT_ATOMS: atom_id res chain seq x y z
N MET A 1 11.94 24.58 3.70
CA MET A 1 10.97 23.47 3.61
C MET A 1 9.93 23.65 4.70
N VAL A 2 8.65 23.76 4.36
CA VAL A 2 7.56 23.84 5.36
C VAL A 2 6.88 22.47 5.44
N ILE A 3 6.96 21.86 6.61
CA ILE A 3 6.33 20.58 6.92
C ILE A 3 5.03 20.86 7.69
N VAL A 4 3.91 20.39 7.17
CA VAL A 4 2.60 20.48 7.82
C VAL A 4 2.02 19.08 7.92
N SER A 5 1.66 18.65 9.13
CA SER A 5 1.10 17.31 9.37
C SER A 5 1.93 16.18 8.73
N SER A 6 3.26 16.26 8.89
CA SER A 6 4.25 15.33 8.31
C SER A 6 4.32 15.30 6.77
N CYS A 7 3.82 16.33 6.09
CA CYS A 7 3.89 16.49 4.63
C CYS A 7 4.62 17.79 4.26
N THR A 8 5.50 17.71 3.26
CA THR A 8 6.14 18.89 2.68
C THR A 8 5.20 19.54 1.68
N LEU A 9 4.63 20.72 2.00
CA LEU A 9 3.74 21.44 1.08
C LEU A 9 4.44 22.59 0.33
N LEU A 10 5.60 23.01 0.84
CA LEU A 10 6.44 24.05 0.25
C LEU A 10 7.89 23.58 0.14
N LEU A 11 8.40 23.57 -1.09
CA LEU A 11 9.82 23.44 -1.39
C LEU A 11 10.43 24.81 -1.71
N GLY A 12 11.71 24.98 -1.42
CA GLY A 12 12.38 26.25 -1.63
C GLY A 12 13.86 26.02 -1.77
N GLU A 13 14.47 26.74 -2.71
CA GLU A 13 15.91 26.76 -2.89
C GLU A 13 16.42 28.19 -3.04
N ASP A 14 17.56 28.44 -2.42
CA ASP A 14 18.28 29.71 -2.47
C ASP A 14 19.74 29.43 -2.83
N LYS A 15 20.27 30.16 -3.81
CA LYS A 15 21.65 30.03 -4.29
C LYS A 15 22.30 31.39 -4.45
N HIS A 16 23.58 31.46 -4.09
CA HIS A 16 24.40 32.63 -4.37
C HIS A 16 24.78 32.81 -5.85
N ALA A 17 24.62 31.78 -6.68
CA ALA A 17 25.12 31.81 -8.07
C ALA A 17 24.11 32.48 -9.03
N ASN A 18 23.09 31.75 -9.45
CA ASN A 18 22.02 32.28 -10.29
C ASN A 18 20.72 31.50 -10.08
N LEU A 19 19.62 32.09 -10.52
CA LEU A 19 18.28 31.54 -10.32
C LEU A 19 18.07 30.19 -11.03
N ALA A 20 18.73 29.98 -12.19
CA ALA A 20 18.63 28.72 -12.93
C ALA A 20 19.25 27.55 -12.15
N ALA A 21 20.37 27.78 -11.46
CA ALA A 21 20.99 26.79 -10.57
C ALA A 21 20.10 26.47 -9.36
N ALA A 22 19.47 27.49 -8.75
CA ALA A 22 18.49 27.26 -7.68
C ALA A 22 17.29 26.42 -8.16
N PHE A 23 16.81 26.70 -9.37
CA PHE A 23 15.71 25.95 -9.97
C PHE A 23 16.09 24.50 -10.35
N GLN A 24 17.30 24.26 -10.86
CA GLN A 24 17.78 22.90 -11.15
C GLN A 24 17.88 22.05 -9.88
N ASP A 25 18.42 22.61 -8.80
CA ASP A 25 18.50 21.90 -7.52
C ASP A 25 17.09 21.63 -6.97
N LEU A 26 16.18 22.58 -7.10
CA LEU A 26 14.78 22.40 -6.72
C LEU A 26 14.12 21.25 -7.50
N GLN A 27 14.39 21.12 -8.80
CA GLN A 27 13.92 20.00 -9.62
C GLN A 27 14.54 18.67 -9.17
N SER A 28 15.82 18.64 -8.80
CA SER A 28 16.49 17.43 -8.29
C SER A 28 15.96 16.95 -6.93
N LYS A 29 15.44 17.88 -6.11
CA LYS A 29 14.82 17.62 -4.81
C LYS A 29 13.35 17.21 -4.91
N ARG A 30 12.77 17.25 -6.12
CA ARG A 30 11.39 16.83 -6.35
C ARG A 30 11.26 15.35 -6.02
N VAL A 31 10.21 15.03 -5.27
CA VAL A 31 9.79 13.67 -4.95
C VAL A 31 8.38 13.51 -5.47
N ASP A 32 8.07 12.33 -6.02
CA ASP A 32 6.70 12.01 -6.40
C ASP A 32 5.80 12.13 -5.18
N LEU A 33 4.74 12.94 -5.31
CA LEU A 33 3.79 13.10 -4.22
C LEU A 33 2.95 11.85 -4.15
N SER A 34 3.28 10.98 -3.19
CA SER A 34 2.41 9.84 -2.93
C SER A 34 1.01 10.38 -2.60
N SER A 35 -0.01 9.83 -3.26
CA SER A 35 -1.41 10.03 -2.88
C SER A 35 -1.63 9.75 -1.38
N ARG A 36 -0.69 9.01 -0.73
CA ARG A 36 -0.63 8.79 0.71
C ARG A 36 -0.43 9.97 1.61
N HIS A 37 0.45 10.85 1.24
CA HIS A 37 0.73 12.01 2.06
C HIS A 37 -0.12 13.20 1.60
N TYR A 38 -0.53 13.20 0.33
CA TYR A 38 -1.04 14.38 -0.35
C TYR A 38 -2.51 14.28 -0.78
N LYS A 39 -3.14 13.10 -0.76
CA LYS A 39 -4.54 12.89 -1.19
C LYS A 39 -4.80 13.49 -2.57
N ASP A 40 -5.63 14.53 -2.64
CA ASP A 40 -6.04 15.24 -3.86
C ASP A 40 -5.09 16.39 -4.22
N VAL A 41 -4.02 16.60 -3.43
CA VAL A 41 -3.00 17.61 -3.73
C VAL A 41 -2.15 17.13 -4.91
N THR A 42 -2.41 17.74 -6.07
CA THR A 42 -1.79 17.40 -7.37
C THR A 42 -0.51 18.18 -7.66
N PHE A 43 -0.07 19.06 -6.76
CA PHE A 43 1.16 19.84 -6.91
C PHE A 43 1.72 20.31 -5.57
N LEU A 44 3.02 20.60 -5.52
CA LEU A 44 3.64 21.38 -4.46
C LEU A 44 3.81 22.83 -4.89
N LEU A 45 3.62 23.75 -3.95
CA LEU A 45 4.13 25.10 -4.13
C LEU A 45 5.64 25.08 -3.96
N ALA A 46 6.36 25.84 -4.78
CA ALA A 46 7.80 25.99 -4.63
C ALA A 46 8.33 27.37 -5.02
N TYR A 47 9.51 27.72 -4.54
CA TYR A 47 10.23 28.91 -4.99
C TYR A 47 11.71 28.62 -5.29
N ALA A 48 12.27 29.43 -6.18
CA ALA A 48 13.71 29.57 -6.35
C ALA A 48 14.09 31.03 -6.09
N ALA A 49 15.21 31.25 -5.40
CA ALA A 49 15.79 32.56 -5.17
C ALA A 49 17.29 32.53 -5.48
N ALA A 50 17.81 33.65 -5.98
CA ALA A 50 19.24 33.88 -6.10
C ALA A 50 19.54 35.38 -6.10
N GLU A 51 20.44 35.80 -5.22
CA GLU A 51 20.79 37.22 -5.02
C GLU A 51 19.53 38.09 -4.81
N THR A 52 19.16 38.93 -5.78
CA THR A 52 17.96 39.76 -5.74
C THR A 52 16.78 39.17 -6.52
N SER A 53 16.97 38.04 -7.21
CA SER A 53 15.93 37.41 -8.03
C SER A 53 15.11 36.40 -7.23
N PHE A 54 13.79 36.40 -7.43
CA PHE A 54 12.87 35.45 -6.80
C PHE A 54 11.75 35.03 -7.76
N GLN A 55 11.43 33.73 -7.82
CA GLN A 55 10.37 33.20 -8.67
C GLN A 55 9.58 32.07 -7.97
N TRP A 56 8.25 32.12 -8.08
CA TRP A 56 7.35 31.05 -7.64
C TRP A 56 7.07 30.01 -8.73
N PHE A 57 6.81 28.77 -8.32
CA PHE A 57 6.50 27.63 -9.19
C PHE A 57 5.42 26.72 -8.58
N PHE A 58 4.65 26.03 -9.42
CA PHE A 58 4.01 24.76 -9.08
C PHE A 58 4.85 23.60 -9.59
N LEU A 59 5.15 22.66 -8.70
CA LEU A 59 5.77 21.38 -9.04
C LEU A 59 4.66 20.32 -9.09
N PRO A 60 4.28 19.81 -10.27
CA PRO A 60 3.21 18.82 -10.36
C PRO A 60 3.51 17.53 -9.59
N GLN A 61 2.49 16.70 -9.36
CA GLN A 61 2.59 15.44 -8.64
C GLN A 61 3.49 14.40 -9.34
N LEU A 62 3.40 14.32 -10.67
CA LEU A 62 4.18 13.37 -11.47
C LEU A 62 5.47 14.02 -11.94
N ALA A 63 6.63 13.47 -11.58
CA ALA A 63 7.94 14.01 -11.95
C ALA A 63 8.12 14.29 -13.45
N GLU A 64 7.44 13.53 -14.33
CA GLU A 64 7.46 13.69 -15.78
C GLU A 64 6.80 15.00 -16.27
N GLN A 65 5.89 15.58 -15.49
CA GLN A 65 5.24 16.84 -15.82
C GLN A 65 6.16 18.02 -15.49
N ALA A 66 6.32 18.95 -16.42
CA ALA A 66 7.16 20.13 -16.25
C ALA A 66 6.63 21.06 -15.14
N PRO A 67 7.51 21.68 -14.33
CA PRO A 67 7.13 22.73 -13.42
C PRO A 67 6.45 23.91 -14.13
N ILE A 68 5.46 24.51 -13.45
CA ILE A 68 4.72 25.66 -13.97
C ILE A 68 5.21 26.91 -13.24
N THR A 69 5.65 27.92 -13.99
CA THR A 69 6.06 29.21 -13.41
C THR A 69 4.83 30.01 -12.98
N LEU A 70 4.88 30.61 -11.79
CA LEU A 70 3.77 31.39 -11.23
C LEU A 70 4.14 32.87 -11.12
N GLY A 71 3.43 33.69 -11.89
CA GLY A 71 3.65 35.13 -11.88
C GLY A 71 5.02 35.54 -12.43
N PRO A 72 5.33 36.85 -12.37
CA PRO A 72 6.56 37.39 -12.91
C PRO A 72 7.78 37.07 -12.02
N LEU A 73 8.96 37.16 -12.63
CA LEU A 73 10.24 37.19 -11.90
C LEU A 73 10.29 38.48 -11.07
N LEU A 74 10.54 38.33 -9.78
CA LEU A 74 10.63 39.46 -8.85
C LEU A 74 12.08 39.87 -8.65
N ASP A 75 12.34 41.17 -8.71
CA ASP A 75 13.63 41.77 -8.35
C ASP A 75 13.53 42.49 -7.00
N MET A 76 14.08 41.84 -5.98
CA MET A 76 14.14 42.29 -4.58
C MET A 76 15.05 43.51 -4.39
N ALA A 77 15.86 43.91 -5.39
CA ALA A 77 16.58 45.18 -5.36
C ALA A 77 15.61 46.37 -5.42
N THR A 78 14.45 46.19 -6.06
CA THR A 78 13.44 47.23 -6.22
C THR A 78 12.41 47.24 -5.09
N GLU A 79 11.87 48.42 -4.76
CA GLU A 79 10.80 48.54 -3.77
C GLU A 79 9.54 47.78 -4.20
N LEU A 80 9.17 47.90 -5.48
CA LEU A 80 8.02 47.20 -6.04
C LEU A 80 8.19 45.67 -5.96
N GLY A 81 9.37 45.14 -6.30
CA GLY A 81 9.63 43.70 -6.20
C GLY A 81 9.58 43.19 -4.76
N ARG A 82 10.07 43.96 -3.79
CA ARG A 82 9.92 43.63 -2.35
C ARG A 82 8.46 43.64 -1.90
N TYR A 83 7.68 44.64 -2.33
CA TYR A 83 6.24 44.71 -2.05
C TYR A 83 5.49 43.51 -2.63
N GLU A 84 5.75 43.17 -3.90
CA GLU A 84 5.12 42.02 -4.56
C GLU A 84 5.52 40.69 -3.93
N LEU A 85 6.77 40.55 -3.47
CA LEU A 85 7.20 39.37 -2.73
C LEU A 85 6.41 39.21 -1.44
N LEU A 86 6.26 40.27 -0.63
CA LEU A 86 5.47 40.23 0.59
C LEU A 86 4.01 39.86 0.31
N ARG A 87 3.43 40.47 -0.74
CA ARG A 87 2.05 40.18 -1.17
C ARG A 87 1.87 38.71 -1.57
N THR A 88 2.79 38.17 -2.37
CA THR A 88 2.72 36.78 -2.83
C THR A 88 3.02 35.76 -1.71
N CYS A 89 3.89 36.08 -0.75
CA CYS A 89 4.10 35.28 0.45
C CYS A 89 2.82 35.11 1.29
N ILE A 90 2.01 36.16 1.43
CA ILE A 90 0.71 36.07 2.11
C ILE A 90 -0.25 35.12 1.37
N GLN A 91 -0.27 35.18 0.03
CA GLN A 91 -1.10 34.29 -0.79
C GLN A 91 -0.60 32.84 -0.74
N ALA A 92 0.72 32.63 -0.78
CA ALA A 92 1.34 31.34 -0.58
C ALA A 92 0.93 30.73 0.76
N TYR A 93 0.97 31.50 1.84
CA TYR A 93 0.53 31.03 3.16
C TYR A 93 -0.94 30.62 3.19
N ARG A 94 -1.83 31.41 2.56
CA ARG A 94 -3.26 31.05 2.43
C ARG A 94 -3.46 29.77 1.63
N LEU A 95 -2.73 29.61 0.52
CA LEU A 95 -2.78 28.40 -0.29
C LEU A 95 -2.32 27.18 0.51
N LEU A 96 -1.22 27.28 1.26
CA LEU A 96 -0.73 26.20 2.12
C LEU A 96 -1.76 25.79 3.18
N PHE A 97 -2.53 26.75 3.71
CA PHE A 97 -3.62 26.45 4.65
C PHE A 97 -4.76 25.69 3.97
N VAL A 98 -5.17 26.08 2.76
CA VAL A 98 -6.18 25.34 1.98
C VAL A 98 -5.67 23.94 1.61
N MET A 99 -4.41 23.82 1.17
CA MET A 99 -3.79 22.52 0.89
C MET A 99 -3.80 21.63 2.13
N LYS A 100 -3.45 22.17 3.31
CA LYS A 100 -3.49 21.44 4.59
C LYS A 100 -4.87 20.84 4.88
N VAL A 101 -5.94 21.63 4.72
CA VAL A 101 -7.32 21.17 4.97
C VAL A 101 -7.74 20.07 4.00
N ASN A 102 -7.15 20.04 2.80
CA ASN A 102 -7.41 19.02 1.79
C ASN A 102 -6.49 17.79 1.90
N LEU A 103 -5.49 17.81 2.80
CA LEU A 103 -4.74 16.59 3.10
C LEU A 103 -5.67 15.58 3.77
N ALA A 104 -5.53 14.30 3.43
CA ALA A 104 -6.27 13.25 4.11
C ALA A 104 -5.96 13.29 5.62
N ASP A 105 -7.00 13.22 6.45
CA ASP A 105 -6.85 12.94 7.87
C ASP A 105 -6.50 11.45 8.00
N LEU A 106 -5.22 11.17 8.15
CA LEU A 106 -4.70 9.82 8.29
C LEU A 106 -4.25 9.64 9.73
N PRO A 107 -5.05 8.98 10.59
CA PRO A 107 -4.71 8.77 12.00
C PRO A 107 -3.40 8.00 12.22
N THR A 108 -2.80 7.45 11.16
CA THR A 108 -1.54 6.69 11.17
C THR A 108 -0.51 7.21 10.15
N ARG A 109 -0.49 8.53 9.89
CA ARG A 109 0.55 9.14 9.05
C ARG A 109 1.91 9.11 9.76
N LEU A 110 2.69 8.07 9.48
CA LEU A 110 4.07 7.96 9.93
C LEU A 110 4.96 8.82 9.02
N ALA A 111 5.83 9.63 9.62
CA ALA A 111 6.82 10.39 8.84
C ALA A 111 7.80 9.43 8.13
N PRO A 112 8.40 9.84 7.00
CA PRO A 112 9.49 9.10 6.37
C PRO A 112 10.59 8.79 7.39
N TYR A 113 11.21 7.60 7.30
CA TYR A 113 12.24 7.10 8.22
C TYR A 113 11.78 6.85 9.67
N VAL A 114 10.48 6.89 9.94
CA VAL A 114 9.98 6.39 11.23
C VAL A 114 10.17 4.88 11.28
N ILE A 115 10.82 4.43 12.34
CA ILE A 115 10.93 3.02 12.68
C ILE A 115 9.76 2.69 13.61
N LEU A 116 8.88 1.82 13.14
CA LEU A 116 7.83 1.24 13.98
C LEU A 116 8.36 -0.04 14.61
N ASP A 117 8.72 0.05 15.88
CA ASP A 117 9.09 -1.10 16.71
C ASP A 117 7.83 -1.82 17.18
N ARG A 118 7.81 -3.15 17.05
CA ARG A 118 6.71 -4.01 17.48
C ARG A 118 6.89 -4.51 18.92
N GLY A 119 7.96 -4.15 19.61
CA GLY A 119 8.24 -4.49 21.01
C GLY A 119 8.89 -5.85 21.21
N ASP A 120 9.04 -6.65 20.15
CA ASP A 120 9.74 -7.93 20.13
C ASP A 120 10.97 -7.92 19.20
N GLY A 121 11.47 -6.71 18.91
CA GLY A 121 12.60 -6.47 18.02
C GLY A 121 12.26 -6.56 16.53
N ARG A 122 11.03 -6.94 16.14
CA ARG A 122 10.57 -6.75 14.77
C ARG A 122 10.34 -5.28 14.50
N SER A 123 10.82 -4.81 13.35
CA SER A 123 10.71 -3.39 12.98
C SER A 123 10.26 -3.20 11.54
N LEU A 124 9.46 -2.18 11.31
CA LEU A 124 9.16 -1.65 9.98
C LEU A 124 9.79 -0.26 9.83
N GLU A 125 10.55 -0.07 8.77
CA GLU A 125 11.22 1.19 8.46
C GLU A 125 10.77 1.66 7.07
N TRP A 126 10.13 2.82 6.99
CA TRP A 126 9.74 3.42 5.72
C TRP A 126 10.95 4.09 5.07
N THR A 127 11.35 3.57 3.91
CA THR A 127 12.47 4.08 3.12
C THR A 127 11.97 4.74 1.84
N LYS A 128 12.87 5.40 1.09
CA LYS A 128 12.54 5.95 -0.24
C LYS A 128 12.10 4.87 -1.23
N GLU A 129 12.66 3.67 -1.12
CA GLU A 129 12.45 2.58 -2.08
C GLU A 129 11.20 1.76 -1.73
N GLY A 130 10.93 1.56 -0.44
CA GLY A 130 9.90 0.65 0.05
C GLY A 130 9.81 0.58 1.56
N ILE A 131 9.13 -0.44 2.08
CA ILE A 131 9.07 -0.73 3.51
C ILE A 131 10.13 -1.79 3.82
N CYS A 132 11.11 -1.43 4.64
CA CYS A 132 12.11 -2.37 5.14
C CYS A 132 11.56 -3.09 6.38
N LYS A 133 11.31 -4.39 6.26
CA LYS A 133 10.93 -5.26 7.37
C LYS A 133 12.15 -6.01 7.90
N LYS A 134 12.31 -5.98 9.22
CA LYS A 134 13.37 -6.73 9.92
C LYS A 134 12.73 -7.66 10.95
N ILE A 135 13.18 -8.90 10.98
CA ILE A 135 12.78 -9.90 11.98
C ILE A 135 14.06 -10.40 12.67
N PRO A 136 14.24 -10.15 13.98
CA PRO A 136 15.35 -10.71 14.74
C PRO A 136 15.12 -12.21 14.97
N ASP A 137 16.19 -12.96 15.21
CA ASP A 137 16.13 -14.41 15.46
C ASP A 137 15.20 -15.17 14.48
N PHE A 138 15.46 -14.97 13.19
CA PHE A 138 14.59 -15.47 12.14
C PHE A 138 14.51 -17.00 12.12
N GLN A 139 15.51 -17.72 12.64
CA GLN A 139 15.47 -19.17 12.75
C GLN A 139 14.38 -19.64 13.72
N SER A 140 14.25 -19.00 14.88
CA SER A 140 13.15 -19.27 15.80
C SER A 140 11.80 -18.88 15.19
N TYR A 141 11.74 -17.78 14.46
CA TYR A 141 10.53 -17.37 13.74
C TYR A 141 10.08 -18.41 12.71
N LEU A 142 10.99 -18.92 11.86
CA LEU A 142 10.68 -19.96 10.87
C LEU A 142 10.12 -21.23 11.53
N LYS A 143 10.71 -21.67 12.65
CA LYS A 143 10.23 -22.83 13.42
C LYS A 143 8.84 -22.59 13.99
N GLN A 144 8.62 -21.42 14.61
CA GLN A 144 7.33 -21.08 15.20
C GLN A 144 6.24 -21.02 14.11
N GLN A 145 6.54 -20.39 12.98
CA GLN A 145 5.62 -20.29 11.85
C GLN A 145 5.52 -21.58 11.03
N CYS A 146 6.30 -22.62 11.32
CA CYS A 146 6.35 -23.85 10.51
C CYS A 146 6.52 -23.51 9.01
N THR A 147 7.53 -22.70 8.67
CA THR A 147 7.87 -22.33 7.29
C THR A 147 9.38 -22.34 7.04
N THR A 148 9.78 -22.12 5.80
CA THR A 148 11.16 -22.07 5.33
C THR A 148 11.44 -20.75 4.61
N LEU A 149 12.72 -20.35 4.59
CA LEU A 149 13.14 -19.20 3.77
C LEU A 149 12.85 -19.43 2.28
N GLU A 150 13.03 -20.66 1.80
CA GLU A 150 12.77 -21.04 0.41
C GLU A 150 11.30 -20.79 0.01
N ALA A 151 10.33 -21.14 0.87
CA ALA A 151 8.92 -20.86 0.61
C ALA A 151 8.65 -19.35 0.54
N ILE A 152 9.27 -18.56 1.41
CA ILE A 152 9.15 -17.10 1.43
C ILE A 152 9.77 -16.48 0.16
N GLU A 153 10.97 -16.92 -0.24
CA GLU A 153 11.64 -16.47 -1.46
C GLU A 153 10.82 -16.80 -2.71
N LYS A 154 10.31 -18.04 -2.80
CA LYS A 154 9.41 -18.50 -3.87
C LYS A 154 8.14 -17.67 -3.94
N ALA A 155 7.57 -17.28 -2.79
CA ALA A 155 6.40 -16.41 -2.72
C ALA A 155 6.69 -15.00 -3.29
N TYR A 156 7.79 -14.38 -2.86
CA TYR A 156 8.19 -13.07 -3.38
C TYR A 156 8.54 -13.11 -4.87
N GLN A 157 9.18 -14.17 -5.35
CA GLN A 157 9.43 -14.36 -6.77
C GLN A 157 8.11 -14.44 -7.56
N ALA A 158 7.17 -15.28 -7.12
CA ALA A 158 5.87 -15.43 -7.76
C ALA A 158 5.08 -14.10 -7.79
N SER A 159 5.13 -13.35 -6.69
CA SER A 159 4.52 -12.04 -6.59
C SER A 159 5.14 -11.03 -7.56
N ASN A 160 6.48 -10.98 -7.65
CA ASN A 160 7.19 -10.10 -8.57
C ASN A 160 6.90 -10.45 -10.05
N GLU A 161 6.88 -11.74 -10.41
CA GLU A 161 6.48 -12.23 -11.74
C GLU A 161 5.05 -11.80 -12.09
N ALA A 162 4.10 -12.01 -11.17
CA ALA A 162 2.71 -11.62 -11.36
C ALA A 162 2.54 -10.10 -11.46
N ALA A 163 3.26 -9.32 -10.66
CA ALA A 163 3.24 -7.87 -10.72
C ALA A 163 3.78 -7.34 -12.06
N GLN A 164 4.83 -7.95 -12.61
CA GLN A 164 5.34 -7.59 -13.93
C GLN A 164 4.32 -7.90 -15.03
N ALA A 165 3.68 -9.07 -14.96
CA ALA A 165 2.62 -9.45 -15.89
C ALA A 165 1.41 -8.49 -15.80
N ALA A 166 0.98 -8.11 -14.61
CA ALA A 166 -0.09 -7.14 -14.39
C ALA A 166 0.26 -5.77 -15.00
N ARG A 167 1.47 -5.25 -14.73
CA ARG A 167 1.94 -3.97 -15.29
C ARG A 167 1.96 -3.97 -16.82
N SER A 168 2.34 -5.08 -17.45
CA SER A 168 2.32 -5.19 -18.92
C SER A 168 0.92 -5.03 -19.53
N LYS A 169 -0.13 -5.23 -18.72
CA LYS A 169 -1.55 -5.07 -19.07
C LYS A 169 -2.15 -3.77 -18.51
N GLY A 170 -1.36 -2.87 -17.95
CA GLY A 170 -1.84 -1.65 -17.28
C GLY A 170 -2.56 -1.91 -15.95
N GLN A 171 -2.38 -3.09 -15.36
CA GLN A 171 -3.01 -3.49 -14.10
C GLN A 171 -2.04 -3.32 -12.92
N GLN A 172 -2.60 -3.09 -11.74
CA GLN A 172 -1.85 -3.02 -10.48
C GLN A 172 -1.65 -4.42 -9.88
N PRO A 173 -0.59 -4.63 -9.07
CA PRO A 173 -0.41 -5.88 -8.35
C PRO A 173 -1.50 -6.06 -7.28
N CYS A 174 -1.83 -7.31 -6.96
CA CYS A 174 -2.71 -7.69 -5.85
C CYS A 174 -1.95 -8.37 -4.68
N LEU A 175 -0.65 -8.61 -4.85
CA LEU A 175 0.23 -9.26 -3.87
C LEU A 175 1.51 -8.43 -3.71
N ILE A 176 2.02 -8.34 -2.49
CA ILE A 176 3.20 -7.54 -2.18
C ILE A 176 4.46 -8.13 -2.82
N GLY A 177 5.23 -7.29 -3.50
CA GLY A 177 6.52 -7.66 -4.08
C GLY A 177 7.70 -7.32 -3.18
N SER A 178 8.87 -7.77 -3.59
CA SER A 178 10.15 -7.36 -2.99
C SER A 178 11.03 -6.65 -4.02
N ILE A 179 11.72 -5.59 -3.59
CA ILE A 179 12.68 -4.85 -4.44
C ILE A 179 13.94 -5.69 -4.66
N HIS A 180 14.33 -6.41 -3.61
CA HIS A 180 15.41 -7.38 -3.62
C HIS A 180 14.94 -8.66 -2.93
N PRO A 181 15.48 -9.82 -3.32
CA PRO A 181 15.22 -11.06 -2.63
C PRO A 181 15.44 -10.91 -1.12
N PRO A 182 14.61 -11.55 -0.28
CA PRO A 182 14.80 -11.56 1.16
C PRO A 182 16.22 -12.03 1.54
N ARG A 183 16.82 -11.43 2.56
CA ARG A 183 18.19 -11.75 2.96
C ARG A 183 18.25 -12.19 4.41
N LEU A 184 18.96 -13.28 4.65
CA LEU A 184 19.44 -13.64 5.98
C LEU A 184 20.61 -12.73 6.37
N LEU A 185 20.48 -12.13 7.54
CA LEU A 185 21.55 -11.43 8.24
C LEU A 185 22.12 -12.36 9.31
N LYS A 186 23.32 -12.05 9.82
CA LYS A 186 23.97 -12.85 10.89
C LYS A 186 23.06 -13.11 12.10
N GLN A 187 22.10 -12.24 12.39
CA GLN A 187 21.15 -12.37 13.50
C GLN A 187 19.69 -12.01 13.11
N GLY A 188 19.28 -12.28 11.87
CA GLY A 188 17.89 -12.00 11.50
C GLY A 188 17.60 -12.09 10.02
N TYR A 189 16.48 -11.49 9.65
CA TYR A 189 15.95 -11.44 8.31
C TYR A 189 15.65 -10.00 7.93
N LYS A 190 15.89 -9.66 6.66
CA LYS A 190 15.56 -8.35 6.10
C LYS A 190 14.96 -8.51 4.71
N VAL A 191 13.87 -7.80 4.46
CA VAL A 191 13.29 -7.62 3.12
C VAL A 191 12.85 -6.17 2.94
N ILE A 192 12.97 -5.65 1.72
CA ILE A 192 12.41 -4.35 1.35
C ILE A 192 11.26 -4.61 0.37
N THR A 193 10.05 -4.24 0.77
CA THR A 193 8.82 -4.53 0.04
C THR A 193 8.25 -3.32 -0.66
N SER A 194 7.55 -3.57 -1.76
CA SER A 194 6.87 -2.58 -2.60
C SER A 194 5.68 -3.25 -3.31
N PRO A 195 4.57 -2.57 -3.57
CA PRO A 195 4.29 -1.15 -3.34
C PRO A 195 3.99 -0.78 -1.88
N GLN A 196 4.08 0.52 -1.57
CA GLN A 196 3.64 1.06 -0.29
C GLN A 196 2.16 1.46 -0.40
N GLY A 197 1.33 0.93 0.49
CA GLY A 197 -0.10 1.22 0.54
C GLY A 197 -0.56 1.61 1.94
N PHE A 198 -1.87 1.70 2.11
CA PHE A 198 -2.54 2.22 3.29
C PHE A 198 -3.46 1.19 3.93
N PRO A 199 -3.80 1.33 5.22
CA PRO A 199 -4.98 0.67 5.76
C PRO A 199 -6.21 0.97 4.88
N PRO A 200 -6.92 -0.05 4.37
CA PRO A 200 -8.10 0.12 3.54
C PRO A 200 -9.23 0.85 4.28
N MET A 201 -10.01 1.65 3.55
CA MET A 201 -11.29 2.14 4.04
C MET A 201 -12.42 1.41 3.32
N VAL A 202 -13.28 0.73 4.07
CA VAL A 202 -14.44 -0.01 3.53
C VAL A 202 -15.68 0.84 3.73
N LEU A 203 -16.24 1.35 2.64
CA LEU A 203 -17.39 2.26 2.66
C LEU A 203 -18.62 1.71 1.92
N SER A 204 -18.42 0.68 1.10
CA SER A 204 -19.43 0.15 0.18
C SER A 204 -19.22 -1.33 -0.11
N GLU A 205 -20.25 -1.98 -0.64
CA GLU A 205 -20.15 -3.37 -1.09
C GLU A 205 -19.16 -3.55 -2.24
N GLU A 206 -19.02 -2.54 -3.11
CA GLU A 206 -18.00 -2.51 -4.16
C GLU A 206 -16.56 -2.57 -3.59
N ASP A 207 -16.36 -2.13 -2.35
CA ASP A 207 -15.07 -2.26 -1.65
C ASP A 207 -14.83 -3.68 -1.19
N LEU A 208 -15.88 -4.32 -0.68
CA LEU A 208 -15.84 -5.74 -0.30
C LEU A 208 -15.57 -6.61 -1.51
N HIS A 209 -16.18 -6.31 -2.66
CA HIS A 209 -15.91 -6.99 -3.92
C HIS A 209 -14.47 -6.82 -4.38
N ALA A 210 -13.95 -5.59 -4.38
CA ALA A 210 -12.56 -5.33 -4.76
C ALA A 210 -11.54 -5.97 -3.80
N ILE A 211 -11.83 -5.99 -2.48
CA ILE A 211 -11.02 -6.70 -1.48
C ILE A 211 -11.07 -8.21 -1.73
N ALA A 212 -12.24 -8.76 -2.02
CA ALA A 212 -12.42 -10.18 -2.32
C ALA A 212 -11.61 -10.58 -3.56
N LEU A 213 -11.68 -9.77 -4.63
CA LEU A 213 -10.95 -10.01 -5.86
C LEU A 213 -9.44 -9.98 -5.64
N ALA A 214 -8.92 -8.94 -4.98
CA ALA A 214 -7.49 -8.86 -4.69
C ALA A 214 -7.00 -10.03 -3.82
N SER A 215 -7.78 -10.43 -2.82
CA SER A 215 -7.44 -11.54 -1.93
C SER A 215 -7.47 -12.89 -2.65
N CYS A 216 -8.48 -13.13 -3.48
CA CYS A 216 -8.59 -14.37 -4.26
C CYS A 216 -7.49 -14.44 -5.33
N GLU A 217 -7.16 -13.32 -5.99
CA GLU A 217 -6.08 -13.29 -6.98
C GLU A 217 -4.70 -13.49 -6.34
N ALA A 218 -4.46 -12.88 -5.17
CA ALA A 218 -3.27 -13.15 -4.36
C ALA A 218 -3.14 -14.63 -3.97
N ALA A 219 -4.22 -15.25 -3.48
CA ALA A 219 -4.26 -16.67 -3.18
C ALA A 219 -4.00 -17.50 -4.43
N ARG A 220 -4.62 -17.17 -5.57
CA ARG A 220 -4.42 -17.86 -6.85
C ARG A 220 -2.96 -17.84 -7.27
N ILE A 221 -2.27 -16.71 -7.16
CA ILE A 221 -0.85 -16.57 -7.48
C ILE A 221 -0.02 -17.55 -6.62
N LEU A 222 -0.25 -17.59 -5.32
CA LEU A 222 0.48 -18.48 -4.40
C LEU A 222 0.15 -19.96 -4.66
N HIS A 223 -1.13 -20.30 -4.80
CA HIS A 223 -1.62 -21.67 -5.03
C HIS A 223 -1.01 -22.27 -6.30
N THR A 224 -0.86 -21.48 -7.38
CA THR A 224 -0.19 -21.97 -8.62
C THR A 224 1.27 -22.37 -8.43
N LYS A 225 1.90 -21.96 -7.32
CA LYS A 225 3.27 -22.33 -6.95
C LYS A 225 3.31 -23.37 -5.80
N GLY A 226 2.15 -23.93 -5.44
CA GLY A 226 2.00 -24.86 -4.32
C GLY A 226 2.21 -24.22 -2.95
N LEU A 227 1.95 -22.91 -2.84
CA LEU A 227 2.14 -22.13 -1.61
C LEU A 227 0.79 -21.69 -1.04
N VAL A 228 0.71 -21.54 0.28
CA VAL A 228 -0.44 -20.99 1.02
C VAL A 228 -0.01 -19.78 1.84
N HIS A 229 -0.86 -18.76 1.95
CA HIS A 229 -0.54 -17.50 2.64
C HIS A 229 -0.56 -17.63 4.17
N ARG A 230 -1.57 -18.34 4.70
CA ARG A 230 -1.79 -18.65 6.13
C ARG A 230 -2.22 -17.50 7.05
N ASP A 231 -1.95 -16.24 6.70
CA ASP A 231 -2.42 -15.07 7.48
C ASP A 231 -3.26 -14.08 6.66
N LEU A 232 -4.25 -14.57 5.91
CA LEU A 232 -5.19 -13.72 5.15
C LEU A 232 -6.20 -13.06 6.09
N ARG A 233 -5.98 -11.78 6.42
CA ARG A 233 -6.83 -10.95 7.28
C ARG A 233 -6.79 -9.49 6.85
N PHE A 234 -7.77 -8.71 7.30
CA PHE A 234 -7.88 -7.29 6.96
C PHE A 234 -6.63 -6.46 7.33
N ALA A 235 -5.97 -6.79 8.45
CA ALA A 235 -4.72 -6.12 8.85
C ALA A 235 -3.53 -6.37 7.90
N ASN A 236 -3.64 -7.40 7.04
CA ASN A 236 -2.66 -7.77 6.03
C ASN A 236 -3.15 -7.42 4.61
N ILE A 237 -4.08 -6.47 4.50
CA ILE A 237 -4.48 -5.86 3.24
C ILE A 237 -4.14 -4.37 3.29
N ILE A 238 -3.60 -3.86 2.19
CA ILE A 238 -3.41 -2.43 1.99
C ILE A 238 -4.14 -1.96 0.73
N GLU A 239 -4.57 -0.72 0.71
CA GLU A 239 -5.08 -0.03 -0.48
C GLU A 239 -3.93 0.76 -1.13
N LEU A 240 -3.84 0.82 -2.46
CA LEU A 240 -2.85 1.63 -3.19
C LEU A 240 -3.50 2.90 -3.75
N ALA A 241 -4.69 2.73 -4.30
CA ALA A 241 -5.63 3.76 -4.70
C ALA A 241 -7.04 3.20 -4.50
N ARG A 242 -8.06 4.03 -4.72
CA ARG A 242 -9.46 3.64 -4.50
C ARG A 242 -9.77 2.28 -5.13
N ARG A 243 -10.16 1.30 -4.30
CA ARG A 243 -10.51 -0.08 -4.72
C ARG A 243 -9.38 -0.88 -5.37
N GLN A 244 -8.14 -0.45 -5.18
CA GLN A 244 -6.95 -1.18 -5.63
C GLN A 244 -6.24 -1.72 -4.39
N TYR A 245 -6.44 -3.00 -4.10
CA TYR A 245 -5.94 -3.62 -2.88
C TYR A 245 -4.79 -4.59 -3.14
N VAL A 246 -3.89 -4.68 -2.16
CA VAL A 246 -2.73 -5.58 -2.14
C VAL A 246 -2.73 -6.36 -0.84
N VAL A 247 -2.54 -7.67 -0.94
CA VAL A 247 -2.25 -8.55 0.20
C VAL A 247 -0.76 -8.45 0.57
N ILE A 248 -0.47 -8.29 1.86
CA ILE A 248 0.88 -8.15 2.42
C ILE A 248 1.21 -9.27 3.42
N ASP A 249 2.45 -9.26 3.94
CA ASP A 249 2.94 -10.16 5.02
C ASP A 249 3.16 -11.62 4.56
N LEU A 250 4.16 -11.83 3.69
CA LEU A 250 4.47 -13.15 3.13
C LEU A 250 5.35 -14.01 4.04
N GLU A 251 5.77 -13.50 5.19
CA GLU A 251 6.66 -14.22 6.11
C GLU A 251 6.01 -15.41 6.81
N SER A 252 4.68 -15.53 6.73
CA SER A 252 3.94 -16.72 7.14
C SER A 252 3.60 -17.65 5.97
N VAL A 253 4.01 -17.39 4.72
CA VAL A 253 3.72 -18.30 3.61
C VAL A 253 4.38 -19.65 3.85
N ALA A 254 3.78 -20.77 3.43
CA ALA A 254 4.42 -22.08 3.42
C ALA A 254 3.97 -22.91 2.22
N GLU A 255 4.70 -23.99 1.93
CA GLU A 255 4.25 -24.98 0.95
C GLU A 255 3.03 -25.74 1.48
N VAL A 256 2.14 -26.14 0.55
CA VAL A 256 1.06 -27.08 0.88
C VAL A 256 1.71 -28.38 1.32
N SER A 257 1.48 -28.75 2.58
CA SER A 257 2.12 -29.91 3.21
C SER A 257 1.09 -30.92 3.68
N SER A 258 1.41 -32.20 3.50
CA SER A 258 0.69 -33.33 4.10
C SER A 258 1.13 -33.65 5.53
N ALA A 259 2.02 -32.83 6.12
CA ALA A 259 2.43 -32.98 7.50
C ALA A 259 1.47 -32.19 8.41
N ALA A 260 0.90 -32.87 9.40
CA ALA A 260 0.03 -32.24 10.38
C ALA A 260 0.76 -31.12 11.14
N LEU A 261 0.08 -29.99 11.32
CA LEU A 261 0.62 -28.88 12.08
C LEU A 261 0.60 -29.16 13.58
N PRO A 262 1.56 -28.61 14.35
CA PRO A 262 1.60 -28.77 15.80
C PRO A 262 0.27 -28.42 16.49
N GLY A 263 -0.01 -29.06 17.63
CA GLY A 263 -1.27 -28.89 18.37
C GLY A 263 -1.57 -27.47 18.85
N ASN A 264 -0.56 -26.60 18.91
CA ASN A 264 -0.66 -25.20 19.33
C ASN A 264 -0.55 -24.20 18.16
N PHE A 265 -0.58 -24.66 16.91
CA PHE A 265 -0.37 -23.80 15.75
C PHE A 265 -1.46 -22.71 15.61
N GLU A 266 -2.68 -22.96 16.08
CA GLU A 266 -3.77 -21.98 16.14
C GLU A 266 -3.43 -20.76 17.01
N GLN A 267 -2.52 -20.91 17.98
CA GLN A 267 -2.05 -19.80 18.81
C GLN A 267 -0.97 -18.96 18.10
N VAL A 268 -0.34 -19.52 17.07
CA VAL A 268 0.72 -18.84 16.30
C VAL A 268 0.12 -17.87 15.29
N LEU A 269 -0.95 -18.28 14.61
CA LEU A 269 -1.62 -17.47 13.59
C LEU A 269 -2.96 -16.95 14.10
N LYS A 270 -3.10 -15.63 14.19
CA LYS A 270 -4.31 -14.98 14.75
C LYS A 270 -5.62 -15.35 14.05
N THR A 271 -5.55 -15.78 12.79
CA THR A 271 -6.70 -16.15 11.96
C THR A 271 -7.01 -17.64 11.97
N CYS A 272 -6.12 -18.48 12.51
CA CYS A 272 -6.24 -19.91 12.42
C CYS A 272 -7.18 -20.44 13.52
N THR A 273 -8.38 -20.82 13.11
CA THR A 273 -9.36 -21.50 13.97
C THR A 273 -9.35 -23.00 13.71
N GLN A 274 -10.02 -23.79 14.56
CA GLN A 274 -10.19 -25.23 14.32
C GLN A 274 -10.84 -25.53 12.96
N SER A 275 -11.74 -24.65 12.50
CA SER A 275 -12.38 -24.74 11.19
C SER A 275 -11.48 -24.34 10.03
N THR A 276 -10.32 -23.73 10.27
CA THR A 276 -9.36 -23.34 9.23
C THR A 276 -8.58 -24.55 8.73
N LEU A 277 -8.19 -25.46 9.62
CA LEU A 277 -7.48 -26.68 9.27
C LEU A 277 -8.43 -27.76 8.73
N ASP A 278 -7.89 -28.72 7.97
CA ASP A 278 -8.63 -29.94 7.63
C ASP A 278 -8.76 -30.88 8.87
N PRO A 279 -9.54 -31.97 8.80
CA PRO A 279 -9.67 -32.92 9.93
C PRO A 279 -8.35 -33.57 10.36
N GLN A 280 -7.34 -33.60 9.49
CA GLN A 280 -6.01 -34.11 9.76
C GLN A 280 -5.03 -33.03 10.24
N ARG A 281 -5.52 -31.80 10.47
CA ARG A 281 -4.75 -30.62 10.90
C ARG A 281 -3.73 -30.11 9.88
N HIS A 282 -4.01 -30.28 8.58
CA HIS A 282 -3.24 -29.64 7.52
C HIS A 282 -3.79 -28.25 7.21
N TYR A 283 -2.88 -27.35 6.85
CA TYR A 283 -3.24 -26.08 6.22
C TYR A 283 -3.12 -26.25 4.71
N THR A 284 -4.21 -26.00 3.99
CA THR A 284 -4.33 -26.26 2.55
C THR A 284 -4.72 -24.99 1.80
N GLU A 285 -4.75 -25.05 0.48
CA GLU A 285 -5.30 -23.96 -0.34
C GLU A 285 -6.73 -23.60 0.07
N ALA A 286 -7.55 -24.61 0.41
CA ALA A 286 -8.90 -24.41 0.89
C ALA A 286 -8.97 -23.71 2.27
N SER A 287 -7.90 -23.80 3.07
CA SER A 287 -7.76 -23.06 4.33
C SER A 287 -7.57 -21.56 4.07
N ASP A 288 -6.77 -21.16 3.06
CA ASP A 288 -6.67 -19.76 2.65
C ASP A 288 -8.04 -19.23 2.19
N MET A 289 -8.77 -20.01 1.38
CA MET A 289 -10.09 -19.63 0.89
C MET A 289 -11.09 -19.45 2.04
N TYR A 290 -11.04 -20.33 3.04
CA TYR A 290 -11.81 -20.17 4.27
C TYR A 290 -11.47 -18.86 5.00
N SER A 291 -10.17 -18.54 5.16
CA SER A 291 -9.72 -17.31 5.80
C SER A 291 -10.18 -16.05 5.05
N ILE A 292 -10.22 -16.06 3.71
CA ILE A 292 -10.83 -14.96 2.93
C ILE A 292 -12.33 -14.82 3.25
N GLY A 293 -13.05 -15.93 3.37
CA GLY A 293 -14.46 -15.91 3.76
C GLY A 293 -14.68 -15.29 5.15
N ILE A 294 -13.84 -15.64 6.13
CA ILE A 294 -13.86 -15.04 7.49
C ILE A 294 -13.54 -13.55 7.45
N LEU A 295 -12.56 -13.15 6.63
CA LEU A 295 -12.19 -11.74 6.42
C LEU A 295 -13.40 -10.93 5.92
N LEU A 296 -14.08 -11.42 4.89
CA LEU A 296 -15.22 -10.72 4.28
C LEU A 296 -16.43 -10.67 5.22
N GLU A 297 -16.72 -11.77 5.92
CA GLU A 297 -17.79 -11.82 6.93
C GLU A 297 -17.59 -10.81 8.06
N GLY A 298 -16.34 -10.70 8.54
CA GLY A 298 -15.98 -9.73 9.57
C GLY A 298 -16.11 -8.28 9.09
N LEU A 299 -15.84 -8.00 7.81
CA LEU A 299 -16.04 -6.67 7.24
C LEU A 299 -17.53 -6.35 7.04
N CYS A 300 -18.34 -7.31 6.56
CA CYS A 300 -19.78 -7.13 6.38
C CYS A 300 -20.49 -6.75 7.69
N SER A 301 -20.05 -7.31 8.81
CA SER A 301 -20.62 -7.01 10.13
C SER A 301 -20.43 -5.53 10.54
N ASN A 302 -19.52 -4.81 9.89
CA ASN A 302 -19.19 -3.42 10.20
C ASN A 302 -19.70 -2.38 9.18
N THR A 303 -20.10 -2.79 7.96
CA THR A 303 -20.27 -1.83 6.84
C THR A 303 -21.50 -2.07 5.97
N THR A 304 -22.70 -2.02 6.56
CA THR A 304 -24.01 -2.14 5.85
C THR A 304 -24.44 -3.59 5.57
N GLN A 305 -25.75 -3.83 5.41
CA GLN A 305 -26.29 -5.16 5.14
C GLN A 305 -25.77 -5.70 3.80
N PRO A 306 -25.01 -6.82 3.78
CA PRO A 306 -24.44 -7.35 2.55
C PRO A 306 -25.54 -7.95 1.66
N SER A 307 -25.42 -7.79 0.34
CA SER A 307 -26.33 -8.44 -0.61
C SER A 307 -26.36 -9.96 -0.46
N GLU A 308 -27.45 -10.60 -0.93
CA GLU A 308 -27.54 -12.06 -0.97
C GLU A 308 -26.41 -12.69 -1.80
N ALA A 309 -25.98 -12.02 -2.87
CA ALA A 309 -24.89 -12.48 -3.72
C ALA A 309 -23.57 -12.53 -2.95
N LEU A 310 -23.26 -11.48 -2.18
CA LEU A 310 -22.07 -11.44 -1.32
C LEU A 310 -22.14 -12.51 -0.23
N GLN A 311 -23.29 -12.66 0.43
CA GLN A 311 -23.49 -13.66 1.48
C GLN A 311 -23.28 -15.09 0.93
N ARG A 312 -23.85 -15.40 -0.24
CA ARG A 312 -23.64 -16.70 -0.90
C ARG A 312 -22.18 -16.93 -1.25
N PHE A 313 -21.49 -15.91 -1.76
CA PHE A 313 -20.07 -16.00 -2.07
C PHE A 313 -19.21 -16.27 -0.82
N ILE A 314 -19.48 -15.58 0.29
CA ILE A 314 -18.83 -15.82 1.59
C ILE A 314 -19.07 -17.26 2.07
N ILE A 315 -20.30 -17.78 1.95
CA ILE A 315 -20.62 -19.16 2.31
C ILE A 315 -19.83 -20.14 1.44
N GLN A 316 -19.71 -19.89 0.13
CA GLN A 316 -18.95 -20.75 -0.78
C GLN A 316 -17.46 -20.77 -0.43
N LEU A 317 -16.86 -19.63 -0.11
CA LEU A 317 -15.47 -19.54 0.38
C LEU A 317 -15.28 -20.37 1.65
N LYS A 318 -16.17 -20.17 2.65
CA LYS A 318 -16.13 -20.89 3.93
C LYS A 318 -16.45 -22.39 3.82
N SER A 319 -17.04 -22.83 2.70
CA SER A 319 -17.31 -24.26 2.46
C SER A 319 -16.06 -25.08 2.14
N LYS A 320 -14.92 -24.43 1.87
CA LYS A 320 -13.65 -25.05 1.46
C LYS A 320 -13.70 -25.82 0.13
N LYS A 321 -14.73 -25.59 -0.69
CA LYS A 321 -14.89 -26.23 -2.01
C LYS A 321 -14.55 -25.32 -3.20
N LEU A 322 -14.54 -24.01 -2.97
CA LEU A 322 -14.25 -23.03 -4.02
C LEU A 322 -12.74 -22.77 -4.08
N SER A 323 -12.11 -23.04 -5.22
CA SER A 323 -10.69 -22.73 -5.44
C SER A 323 -10.48 -21.24 -5.72
N ALA A 324 -9.28 -20.74 -5.50
CA ALA A 324 -8.93 -19.34 -5.78
C ALA A 324 -9.18 -18.97 -7.25
N ALA A 325 -8.83 -19.85 -8.19
CA ALA A 325 -9.06 -19.63 -9.62
C ALA A 325 -10.55 -19.52 -9.96
N ALA A 326 -11.39 -20.40 -9.41
CA ALA A 326 -12.84 -20.35 -9.62
C ALA A 326 -13.47 -19.11 -8.96
N ALA A 327 -12.97 -18.69 -7.79
CA ALA A 327 -13.42 -17.48 -7.12
C ALA A 327 -13.12 -16.21 -7.92
N VAL A 328 -11.91 -16.09 -8.48
CA VAL A 328 -11.53 -14.97 -9.36
C VAL A 328 -12.43 -14.92 -10.59
N GLN A 329 -12.69 -16.07 -11.23
CA GLN A 329 -13.58 -16.13 -12.38
C GLN A 329 -15.00 -15.66 -12.01
N TYR A 330 -15.56 -16.17 -10.91
CA TYR A 330 -16.88 -15.76 -10.42
C TYR A 330 -16.96 -14.25 -10.19
N LEU A 331 -15.95 -13.67 -9.54
CA LEU A 331 -15.90 -12.24 -9.24
C LEU A 331 -15.75 -11.38 -10.50
N GLY A 332 -15.07 -11.88 -11.54
CA GLY A 332 -14.86 -11.19 -12.80
C GLY A 332 -16.03 -11.27 -13.80
N THR A 333 -16.86 -12.33 -13.76
CA THR A 333 -17.95 -12.51 -14.75
C THR A 333 -19.35 -12.24 -14.21
N SER A 334 -19.58 -12.42 -12.91
CA SER A 334 -20.95 -12.48 -12.34
C SER A 334 -21.35 -11.20 -11.61
N TRP A 335 -20.39 -10.41 -11.12
CA TRP A 335 -20.68 -9.22 -10.30
C TRP A 335 -21.09 -8.00 -11.14
N GLU A 336 -20.51 -7.84 -12.33
CA GLU A 336 -20.84 -6.73 -13.25
C GLU A 336 -22.29 -6.83 -13.77
N ASN A 337 -22.85 -8.05 -13.84
CA ASN A 337 -24.21 -8.28 -14.33
C ASN A 337 -25.30 -8.08 -13.27
N SER A 338 -24.96 -8.00 -11.98
CA SER A 338 -25.93 -7.74 -10.91
C SER A 338 -26.22 -6.24 -10.67
N GLY A 339 -25.53 -5.34 -11.37
CA GLY A 339 -25.69 -3.89 -11.23
C GLY A 339 -26.64 -3.21 -12.22
N GLN A 340 -27.26 -3.96 -13.15
CA GLN A 340 -28.13 -3.39 -14.21
C GLN A 340 -29.63 -3.65 -14.04
N ASP A 341 -30.04 -4.40 -13.02
CA ASP A 341 -31.44 -4.85 -12.86
C ASP A 341 -32.19 -4.17 -11.70
N VAL A 342 -31.96 -2.88 -11.46
CA VAL A 342 -32.93 -2.01 -10.79
C VAL A 342 -32.74 -0.59 -11.30
N MET A 343 -33.43 -0.23 -12.38
CA MET A 343 -33.95 1.12 -12.69
C MET A 343 -34.36 1.16 -14.16
N GLN A 344 -35.57 0.67 -14.46
CA GLN A 344 -36.45 1.19 -15.52
C GLN A 344 -37.91 1.01 -15.07
N PRO A 345 -38.80 1.92 -15.50
CA PRO A 345 -39.56 2.83 -14.62
C PRO A 345 -40.76 2.24 -13.88
#